data_AF-A0A952NTC1-F1
#
_entry.id   AF-A0A952NTC1-F1
#
_cell.length_a   1.000
_cell.length_b   1.000
_cell.length_c   1.000
_cell.angle_alpha   90.00
_cell.angle_beta   90.00
_cell.angle_gamma   90.00
#
_symmetry.space_group_name_H-M   'P 1'
#
loop_
_entity.id
_entity.type
_entity.pdbx_description
1 polymer ?
#
loop_
_entity_poly.entity_id
_entity_poly.type
_entity_poly.pdbx_seq_one_letter_code
_entity_poly.pdbx_strand_id
1 'polypeptide(L)'
;MNHSLLRAAAFSLMAAASASAKAAFFTADVPNPNAGAGRGTHLIVVGKGLEVGDQWLRAAHTQAMIFKDRRGLGQIKIISAIENANYSTLVKNWGYTNVKAFNRTMTGNEVLGQIFAVANTSMIESIDFVGHNGAFFGFALEDYNNRFYLTHAKELAKIRHRMSADAIVRLMGCNTGWYLAPAVANALNVPTAGTFTYSDIQELHSSGEWFYHDAGRFPTGGSWVKTNPISFSETKTCIAKGGCMRLKVVNSNYQGRHGSYGGTLPFMKYFCGGLGTNDCHRRMAKGLIHAIGVKGVTGKPSLNDFSEMVADEFCPAFIDDLKRQSCRKKVVEHMLGINVLPATFSTVTGTSMTCDFQSCQMKKDCSSGSCVVTSSTQGPSRTYVNELNAFRRGYDLM
;
A
#
# COMPACT_ATOMS: atom_id res chain seq x y z
N MET A 1 -67.19 -1.33 37.70
CA MET A 1 -66.20 -2.23 37.06
C MET A 1 -66.94 -2.92 35.93
N ASN A 2 -66.75 -2.70 34.62
CA ASN A 2 -65.65 -2.16 33.84
C ASN A 2 -66.19 -1.43 32.60
N HIS A 3 -65.59 -0.28 32.33
CA HIS A 3 -65.37 0.37 31.03
C HIS A 3 -64.75 -0.64 30.02
N SER A 4 -64.78 -0.57 28.70
CA SER A 4 -65.26 0.37 27.67
C SER A 4 -64.65 -0.08 26.33
N LEU A 5 -65.25 0.34 25.22
CA LEU A 5 -64.61 0.73 23.95
C LEU A 5 -64.15 -0.35 22.95
N LEU A 6 -64.98 -0.48 21.89
CA LEU A 6 -64.54 -0.65 20.51
C LEU A 6 -63.37 0.29 20.19
N ARG A 7 -62.32 -0.22 19.55
CA ARG A 7 -61.38 0.59 18.77
C ARG A 7 -61.27 0.06 17.35
N ALA A 8 -61.58 0.98 16.43
CA ALA A 8 -61.51 0.85 15.00
C ALA A 8 -60.10 0.50 14.52
N ALA A 9 -60.07 -0.26 13.43
CA ALA A 9 -58.89 -0.58 12.65
C ALA A 9 -58.24 0.69 12.11
N ALA A 10 -57.01 0.97 12.54
CA ALA A 10 -56.11 1.88 11.85
C ALA A 10 -55.31 1.05 10.83
N PHE A 11 -55.67 1.17 9.55
CA PHE A 11 -54.82 0.77 8.44
C PHE A 11 -53.57 1.67 8.44
N SER A 12 -52.50 1.22 9.08
CA SER A 12 -51.17 1.79 8.84
C SER A 12 -50.70 1.31 7.47
N LEU A 13 -50.78 2.19 6.46
CA LEU A 13 -49.91 2.08 5.29
C LEU A 13 -48.46 2.10 5.81
N MET A 14 -47.84 0.92 5.89
CA MET A 14 -46.39 0.85 5.84
C MET A 14 -45.98 1.34 4.45
N ALA A 15 -45.67 2.63 4.35
CA ALA A 15 -44.76 3.09 3.32
C ALA A 15 -43.47 2.30 3.54
N ALA A 16 -43.28 1.25 2.73
CA ALA A 16 -42.00 0.61 2.58
C ALA A 16 -41.04 1.70 2.09
N ALA A 17 -40.33 2.33 3.03
CA ALA A 17 -39.12 3.04 2.72
C ALA A 17 -38.23 2.00 2.07
N SER A 18 -38.20 2.00 0.73
CA SER A 18 -37.23 1.24 -0.04
C SER A 18 -35.87 1.78 0.39
N ALA A 19 -35.26 1.13 1.38
CA ALA A 19 -33.88 1.36 1.74
C ALA A 19 -33.08 1.03 0.47
N SER A 20 -32.77 2.07 -0.31
CA SER A 20 -31.86 1.96 -1.44
C SER A 20 -30.61 1.26 -0.93
N ALA A 21 -30.39 0.03 -1.36
CA ALA A 21 -29.24 -0.76 -0.91
C ALA A 21 -27.98 0.09 -1.07
N LYS A 22 -27.34 0.43 0.04
CA LYS A 22 -26.17 1.30 0.06
C LYS A 22 -25.08 0.62 -0.76
N ALA A 23 -24.50 1.33 -1.74
CA ALA A 23 -23.42 0.79 -2.54
C ALA A 23 -22.25 0.34 -1.64
N ALA A 24 -21.69 -0.83 -1.94
CA ALA A 24 -20.68 -1.49 -1.13
C ALA A 24 -19.26 -1.22 -1.64
N PHE A 25 -19.08 -1.07 -2.95
CA PHE A 25 -17.84 -0.60 -3.57
C PHE A 25 -18.07 0.21 -4.84
N PHE A 26 -17.02 0.87 -5.34
CA PHE A 26 -17.03 1.55 -6.62
C PHE A 26 -15.77 1.26 -7.44
N THR A 27 -15.88 1.49 -8.75
CA THR A 27 -14.75 1.62 -9.66
C THR A 27 -14.74 3.01 -10.26
N ALA A 28 -13.56 3.59 -10.50
CA ALA A 28 -13.45 4.89 -11.16
C ALA A 28 -12.13 5.04 -11.93
N ASP A 29 -12.13 5.98 -12.86
CA ASP A 29 -10.95 6.45 -13.56
C ASP A 29 -10.43 7.72 -12.90
N VAL A 30 -9.13 7.75 -12.59
CA VAL A 30 -8.47 8.96 -12.10
C VAL A 30 -7.87 9.69 -13.31
N PRO A 31 -8.28 10.94 -13.60
CA PRO A 31 -7.80 11.64 -14.79
C PRO A 31 -6.29 11.84 -14.76
N ASN A 32 -5.61 11.29 -15.77
CA ASN A 32 -4.18 11.46 -15.99
C ASN A 32 -3.93 12.17 -17.33
N PRO A 33 -3.86 13.52 -17.35
CA PRO A 33 -3.57 14.26 -18.58
C PRO A 33 -2.13 14.04 -19.06
N ASN A 34 -1.25 13.53 -18.20
CA ASN A 34 0.14 13.21 -18.53
C ASN A 34 0.32 11.75 -18.98
N ALA A 35 -0.79 11.05 -19.27
CA ALA A 35 -0.75 9.66 -19.67
C ALA A 35 -0.01 9.50 -21.01
N GLY A 36 1.02 8.66 -21.04
CA GLY A 36 1.77 8.40 -22.27
C GLY A 36 0.94 7.57 -23.26
N ALA A 37 1.02 7.89 -24.56
CA ALA A 37 0.40 7.06 -25.58
C ALA A 37 0.97 5.62 -25.53
N GLY A 38 0.09 4.62 -25.59
CA GLY A 38 0.48 3.20 -25.52
C GLY A 38 0.95 2.70 -24.15
N ARG A 39 0.89 3.55 -23.11
CA ARG A 39 1.12 3.12 -21.72
C ARG A 39 -0.07 2.33 -21.18
N GLY A 40 0.21 1.45 -20.25
CA GLY A 40 -0.77 0.55 -19.64
C GLY A 40 -1.64 1.22 -18.58
N THR A 41 -2.14 0.43 -17.64
CA THR A 41 -2.99 0.89 -16.54
C THR A 41 -2.36 0.57 -15.19
N HIS A 42 -2.31 1.55 -14.31
CA HIS A 42 -2.06 1.39 -12.88
C HIS A 42 -3.38 1.11 -12.17
N LEU A 43 -3.43 0.01 -11.42
CA LEU A 43 -4.60 -0.39 -10.65
C LEU A 43 -4.35 -0.16 -9.17
N ILE A 44 -5.30 0.49 -8.50
CA ILE A 44 -5.29 0.65 -7.05
C ILE A 44 -6.55 0.00 -6.48
N VAL A 45 -6.37 -1.04 -5.69
CA VAL A 45 -7.43 -1.78 -4.99
C VAL A 45 -7.42 -1.36 -3.53
N VAL A 46 -8.52 -0.77 -3.07
CA VAL A 46 -8.67 -0.26 -1.72
C VAL A 46 -9.69 -1.09 -0.96
N GLY A 47 -9.21 -1.77 0.08
CA GLY A 47 -10.06 -2.50 1.01
C GLY A 47 -10.79 -1.58 1.97
N LYS A 48 -11.80 -2.12 2.64
CA LYS A 48 -12.56 -1.39 3.66
C LYS A 48 -11.67 -1.07 4.87
N GLY A 49 -11.74 0.18 5.34
CA GLY A 49 -10.87 0.68 6.43
C GLY A 49 -11.33 0.34 7.84
N LEU A 50 -12.61 0.06 8.01
CA LEU A 50 -13.26 -0.33 9.26
C LEU A 50 -12.97 0.69 10.36
N GLU A 51 -12.02 0.42 11.25
CA GLU A 51 -11.62 1.30 12.33
C GLU A 51 -10.95 2.61 11.87
N VAL A 52 -10.35 2.63 10.68
CA VAL A 52 -9.71 3.85 10.14
C VAL A 52 -10.57 4.62 9.15
N GLY A 53 -11.80 4.18 8.88
CA GLY A 53 -12.70 4.82 7.92
C GLY A 53 -12.09 4.96 6.52
N ASP A 54 -12.25 6.13 5.89
CA ASP A 54 -11.81 6.38 4.51
C ASP A 54 -10.32 6.74 4.35
N GLN A 55 -9.51 6.61 5.41
CA GLN A 55 -8.08 6.95 5.36
C GLN A 55 -7.29 6.13 4.34
N TRP A 56 -7.63 4.85 4.14
CA TRP A 56 -7.05 4.01 3.08
C TRP A 56 -7.31 4.58 1.69
N LEU A 57 -8.53 5.04 1.43
CA LEU A 57 -8.89 5.66 0.16
C LEU A 57 -8.15 6.98 -0.05
N ARG A 58 -7.93 7.77 1.02
CA ARG A 58 -7.16 9.02 0.95
C ARG A 58 -5.68 8.78 0.64
N ALA A 59 -5.06 7.79 1.28
CA ALA A 59 -3.68 7.38 0.98
C ALA A 59 -3.54 6.81 -0.45
N ALA A 60 -4.51 5.99 -0.88
CA ALA A 60 -4.60 5.49 -2.25
C ALA A 60 -4.77 6.64 -3.27
N HIS A 61 -5.56 7.66 -2.94
CA HIS A 61 -5.68 8.85 -3.78
C HIS A 61 -4.34 9.61 -3.90
N THR A 62 -3.59 9.78 -2.80
CA THR A 62 -2.23 10.36 -2.86
C THR A 62 -1.34 9.56 -3.82
N GLN A 63 -1.41 8.23 -3.80
CA GLN A 63 -0.64 7.38 -4.72
C GLN A 63 -1.09 7.58 -6.18
N ALA A 64 -2.39 7.71 -6.43
CA ALA A 64 -2.91 8.05 -7.75
C ALA A 64 -2.44 9.43 -8.23
N MET A 65 -2.35 10.41 -7.33
CA MET A 65 -1.78 11.74 -7.64
C MET A 65 -0.30 11.65 -8.00
N ILE A 66 0.48 10.79 -7.34
CA ILE A 66 1.88 10.53 -7.72
C ILE A 66 1.94 9.97 -9.14
N PHE A 67 1.11 8.97 -9.46
CA PHE A 67 1.08 8.42 -10.83
C PHE A 67 0.73 9.48 -11.89
N LYS A 68 -0.17 10.41 -11.55
CA LYS A 68 -0.53 11.54 -12.42
C LYS A 68 0.62 12.55 -12.59
N ASP A 69 1.39 12.78 -11.54
CA ASP A 69 2.49 13.73 -11.50
C ASP A 69 3.72 13.24 -12.30
N ARG A 70 3.99 11.93 -12.28
CA ARG A 70 5.07 11.34 -13.09
C ARG A 70 4.66 11.29 -14.57
N ARG A 71 5.32 12.11 -15.40
CA ARG A 71 5.02 12.19 -16.84
C ARG A 71 5.26 10.85 -17.54
N GLY A 72 4.39 10.51 -18.49
CA GLY A 72 4.54 9.31 -19.31
C GLY A 72 4.14 8.01 -18.61
N LEU A 73 3.46 8.08 -17.46
CA LEU A 73 2.80 6.93 -16.87
C LEU A 73 1.46 6.62 -17.53
N GLY A 74 0.86 5.48 -17.17
CA GLY A 74 -0.36 4.98 -17.77
C GLY A 74 -1.66 5.62 -17.28
N GLN A 75 -2.77 5.03 -17.73
CA GLN A 75 -4.09 5.27 -17.15
C GLN A 75 -4.12 4.82 -15.68
N ILE A 76 -5.01 5.39 -14.88
CA ILE A 76 -5.13 5.04 -13.47
C ILE A 76 -6.58 4.66 -13.18
N LYS A 77 -6.76 3.45 -12.65
CA LYS A 77 -8.07 2.92 -12.23
C LYS A 77 -8.04 2.58 -10.75
N ILE A 78 -9.11 2.94 -10.06
CA ILE A 78 -9.31 2.61 -8.66
C ILE A 78 -10.52 1.70 -8.49
N ILE A 79 -10.38 0.70 -7.63
CA ILE A 79 -11.45 -0.20 -7.18
C ILE A 79 -11.46 -0.07 -5.67
N SER A 80 -12.52 0.47 -5.06
CA SER A 80 -12.52 0.78 -3.63
C SER A 80 -13.82 0.38 -2.98
N ALA A 81 -13.70 -0.28 -1.82
CA ALA A 81 -14.82 -0.40 -0.90
C ALA A 81 -15.33 0.98 -0.48
N ILE A 82 -16.63 1.08 -0.22
CA ILE A 82 -17.30 2.29 0.24
C ILE A 82 -17.37 2.26 1.77
N GLU A 83 -16.51 3.07 2.39
CA GLU A 83 -16.48 3.31 3.83
C GLU A 83 -17.45 4.43 4.25
N ASN A 84 -17.42 5.52 3.50
CA ASN A 84 -18.11 6.75 3.85
C ASN A 84 -19.40 6.90 3.02
N ALA A 85 -20.52 7.23 3.66
CA ALA A 85 -21.76 7.55 2.93
C ALA A 85 -21.57 8.74 1.96
N ASN A 86 -20.64 9.64 2.25
CA ASN A 86 -20.30 10.80 1.43
C ASN A 86 -19.15 10.52 0.43
N TYR A 87 -18.85 9.25 0.12
CA TYR A 87 -17.78 8.92 -0.83
C TYR A 87 -17.99 9.61 -2.20
N SER A 88 -19.24 9.77 -2.63
CA SER A 88 -19.60 10.43 -3.90
C SER A 88 -19.10 11.88 -3.95
N THR A 89 -19.19 12.61 -2.84
CA THR A 89 -18.64 13.97 -2.71
C THR A 89 -17.11 13.94 -2.75
N LEU A 90 -16.47 12.99 -2.07
CA LEU A 90 -15.00 12.85 -2.09
C LEU A 90 -14.48 12.60 -3.51
N VAL A 91 -15.02 11.59 -4.21
CA VAL A 91 -14.57 11.24 -5.56
C VAL A 91 -14.85 12.36 -6.56
N LYS A 92 -15.97 13.10 -6.40
CA LYS A 92 -16.27 14.28 -7.20
C LYS A 92 -15.26 15.41 -6.97
N ASN A 93 -14.92 15.70 -5.71
CA ASN A 93 -13.94 16.73 -5.36
C ASN A 93 -12.53 16.39 -5.87
N TRP A 94 -12.19 15.11 -5.95
CA TRP A 94 -10.94 14.63 -6.57
C TRP A 94 -10.99 14.55 -8.10
N GLY A 95 -12.14 14.85 -8.71
CA GLY A 95 -12.32 14.86 -10.16
C GLY A 95 -12.33 13.48 -10.80
N TYR A 96 -12.69 12.43 -10.06
CA TYR A 96 -12.78 11.08 -10.63
C TYR A 96 -13.88 11.03 -11.71
N THR A 97 -13.64 10.23 -12.74
CA THR A 97 -14.54 10.05 -13.88
C THR A 97 -14.96 8.59 -14.01
N ASN A 98 -16.00 8.32 -14.80
CA ASN A 98 -16.52 6.96 -15.02
C ASN A 98 -16.81 6.19 -13.72
N VAL A 99 -17.27 6.89 -12.68
CA VAL A 99 -17.56 6.31 -11.37
C VAL A 99 -18.76 5.37 -11.50
N LYS A 100 -18.55 4.08 -11.22
CA LYS A 100 -19.60 3.05 -11.17
C LYS A 100 -19.66 2.49 -9.77
N ALA A 101 -20.82 2.59 -9.14
CA ALA A 101 -21.06 2.08 -7.79
C ALA A 101 -21.85 0.76 -7.86
N PHE A 102 -21.52 -0.17 -6.99
CA PHE A 102 -22.11 -1.51 -6.96
C PHE A 102 -22.71 -1.77 -5.59
N ASN A 103 -23.95 -2.26 -5.55
CA ASN A 103 -24.68 -2.59 -4.32
C ASN A 103 -24.48 -4.03 -3.84
N ARG A 104 -23.48 -4.74 -4.39
CA ARG A 104 -23.10 -6.09 -4.02
C ARG A 104 -21.72 -6.10 -3.36
N THR A 105 -21.46 -7.12 -2.56
CA THR A 105 -20.21 -7.25 -1.82
C THR A 105 -18.96 -7.25 -2.71
N MET A 106 -17.94 -6.50 -2.32
CA MET A 106 -16.61 -6.53 -2.93
C MET A 106 -15.86 -7.80 -2.55
N THR A 107 -16.16 -8.90 -3.23
CA THR A 107 -15.46 -10.18 -3.04
C THR A 107 -14.13 -10.23 -3.80
N GLY A 108 -13.29 -11.24 -3.51
CA GLY A 108 -12.07 -11.48 -4.28
C GLY A 108 -12.33 -11.74 -5.76
N ASN A 109 -13.44 -12.41 -6.09
CA ASN A 109 -13.87 -12.64 -7.47
C ASN A 109 -14.30 -11.35 -8.17
N GLU A 110 -14.99 -10.44 -7.47
CA GLU A 110 -15.33 -9.12 -8.02
C GLU A 110 -14.06 -8.33 -8.36
N VAL A 111 -13.08 -8.31 -7.44
CA VAL A 111 -11.78 -7.65 -7.67
C VAL A 111 -11.06 -8.28 -8.86
N LEU A 112 -10.96 -9.61 -8.93
CA LEU A 112 -10.36 -10.29 -10.07
C LEU A 112 -11.07 -9.96 -11.38
N GLY A 113 -12.41 -9.94 -11.38
CA GLY A 113 -13.21 -9.57 -12.54
C GLY A 113 -12.87 -8.16 -13.05
N GLN A 114 -12.70 -7.18 -12.14
CA GLN A 114 -12.28 -5.83 -12.52
C GLN A 114 -10.84 -5.81 -13.05
N ILE A 115 -9.91 -6.54 -12.43
CA ILE A 115 -8.52 -6.63 -12.91
C ILE A 115 -8.48 -7.27 -14.31
N PHE A 116 -9.25 -8.34 -14.55
CA PHE A 116 -9.34 -9.00 -15.85
C PHE A 116 -9.96 -8.10 -16.92
N ALA A 117 -11.00 -7.32 -16.57
CA ALA A 117 -11.58 -6.34 -17.48
C ALA A 117 -10.55 -5.30 -17.94
N VAL A 118 -9.66 -4.86 -17.04
CA VAL A 118 -8.54 -3.98 -17.40
C VAL A 118 -7.51 -4.70 -18.26
N ALA A 119 -7.09 -5.90 -17.84
CA ALA A 119 -6.13 -6.71 -18.59
C ALA A 119 -6.57 -6.98 -20.04
N ASN A 120 -7.88 -7.09 -20.30
CA ASN A 120 -8.43 -7.29 -21.64
C ASN A 120 -8.29 -6.07 -22.56
N THR A 121 -8.13 -4.87 -22.01
CA THR A 121 -8.10 -3.61 -22.77
C THR A 121 -6.74 -2.92 -22.75
N SER A 122 -5.90 -3.20 -21.75
CA SER A 122 -4.57 -2.62 -21.61
C SER A 122 -3.57 -3.59 -20.97
N MET A 123 -2.28 -3.26 -21.06
CA MET A 123 -1.26 -3.87 -20.21
C MET A 123 -1.37 -3.29 -18.79
N ILE A 124 -1.03 -4.05 -17.77
CA ILE A 124 -1.05 -3.61 -16.37
C ILE A 124 0.36 -3.17 -15.95
N GLU A 125 0.50 -1.91 -15.53
CA GLU A 125 1.77 -1.35 -15.08
C GLU A 125 2.00 -1.48 -13.58
N SER A 126 0.93 -1.45 -12.78
CA SER A 126 1.04 -1.80 -11.38
C SER A 126 -0.27 -2.27 -10.80
N ILE A 127 -0.20 -3.01 -9.71
CA ILE A 127 -1.35 -3.31 -8.86
C ILE A 127 -0.97 -2.97 -7.43
N ASP A 128 -1.69 -2.03 -6.84
CA ASP A 128 -1.51 -1.58 -5.46
C ASP A 128 -2.70 -2.01 -4.64
N PHE A 129 -2.51 -2.91 -3.67
CA PHE A 129 -3.52 -3.26 -2.69
C PHE A 129 -3.30 -2.41 -1.42
N VAL A 130 -4.30 -1.66 -0.99
CA VAL A 130 -4.24 -0.69 0.12
C VAL A 130 -5.32 -1.00 1.16
N GLY A 131 -4.94 -1.49 2.35
CA GLY A 131 -5.91 -1.84 3.38
C GLY A 131 -5.45 -2.92 4.36
N HIS A 132 -6.40 -3.46 5.12
CA HIS A 132 -6.13 -4.48 6.14
C HIS A 132 -5.71 -5.82 5.53
N ASN A 133 -4.81 -6.53 6.21
CA ASN A 133 -4.40 -7.86 5.79
C ASN A 133 -4.01 -8.73 7.00
N GLY A 134 -4.22 -10.04 6.87
CA GLY A 134 -3.61 -11.05 7.74
C GLY A 134 -2.70 -11.94 6.91
N ALA A 135 -1.53 -12.33 7.45
CA ALA A 135 -0.51 -13.09 6.69
C ALA A 135 -1.07 -14.31 5.96
N PHE A 136 -1.92 -15.08 6.64
CA PHE A 136 -2.52 -16.32 6.13
C PHE A 136 -3.98 -16.18 5.74
N PHE A 137 -4.61 -15.09 6.16
CA PHE A 137 -6.04 -14.85 5.96
C PHE A 137 -6.28 -13.95 4.76
N GLY A 138 -5.24 -13.40 4.14
CA GLY A 138 -5.39 -12.55 2.96
C GLY A 138 -5.89 -11.15 3.29
N PHE A 139 -6.07 -10.39 2.22
CA PHE A 139 -6.28 -8.95 2.24
C PHE A 139 -7.77 -8.64 2.33
N ALA A 140 -8.20 -7.85 3.31
CA ALA A 140 -9.61 -7.53 3.52
C ALA A 140 -10.13 -6.59 2.44
N LEU A 141 -11.28 -6.91 1.85
CA LEU A 141 -11.86 -6.17 0.74
C LEU A 141 -13.06 -5.35 1.20
N GLU A 142 -14.09 -6.01 1.73
CA GLU A 142 -15.29 -5.34 2.23
C GLU A 142 -15.48 -5.46 3.74
N ASP A 143 -15.03 -6.54 4.35
CA ASP A 143 -15.06 -6.72 5.80
C ASP A 143 -13.96 -7.71 6.20
N TYR A 144 -13.93 -8.12 7.47
CA TYR A 144 -12.93 -9.06 7.95
C TYR A 144 -13.11 -10.50 7.42
N ASN A 145 -14.21 -10.83 6.75
CA ASN A 145 -14.52 -12.16 6.22
C ASN A 145 -14.35 -12.23 4.68
N ASN A 146 -14.65 -11.13 4.00
CA ASN A 146 -14.51 -10.96 2.56
C ASN A 146 -13.08 -10.53 2.20
N ARG A 147 -12.26 -11.49 1.77
CA ARG A 147 -10.83 -11.29 1.57
C ARG A 147 -10.30 -11.79 0.23
N PHE A 148 -9.21 -11.18 -0.19
CA PHE A 148 -8.34 -11.65 -1.26
C PHE A 148 -7.31 -12.64 -0.70
N TYR A 149 -7.63 -13.93 -0.80
CA TYR A 149 -6.79 -15.06 -0.37
C TYR A 149 -5.69 -15.46 -1.39
N LEU A 150 -4.77 -16.34 -0.95
CA LEU A 150 -3.73 -16.96 -1.79
C LEU A 150 -4.27 -17.72 -3.00
N THR A 151 -5.50 -18.25 -2.95
CA THR A 151 -6.15 -18.88 -4.11
C THR A 151 -6.30 -17.91 -5.26
N HIS A 152 -6.64 -16.64 -4.98
CA HIS A 152 -6.73 -15.61 -6.00
C HIS A 152 -5.35 -15.22 -6.57
N ALA A 153 -4.26 -15.43 -5.82
CA ALA A 153 -2.92 -15.27 -6.39
C ALA A 153 -2.67 -16.27 -7.54
N LYS A 154 -3.19 -17.49 -7.46
CA LYS A 154 -3.14 -18.45 -8.57
C LYS A 154 -3.97 -17.98 -9.76
N GLU A 155 -5.13 -17.39 -9.52
CA GLU A 155 -5.97 -16.80 -10.57
C GLU A 155 -5.30 -15.63 -11.28
N LEU A 156 -4.53 -14.81 -10.55
CA LEU A 156 -3.72 -13.74 -11.14
C LEU A 156 -2.70 -14.26 -12.18
N ALA A 157 -2.27 -15.52 -12.12
CA ALA A 157 -1.38 -16.07 -13.15
C ALA A 157 -1.99 -16.00 -14.57
N LYS A 158 -3.32 -15.96 -14.70
CA LYS A 158 -4.03 -15.84 -15.98
C LYS A 158 -3.73 -14.52 -16.71
N ILE A 159 -3.39 -13.46 -15.97
CA ILE A 159 -3.04 -12.15 -16.53
C ILE A 159 -1.55 -11.87 -16.55
N ARG A 160 -0.69 -12.85 -16.22
CA ARG A 160 0.78 -12.67 -16.25
C ARG A 160 1.27 -12.08 -17.57
N HIS A 161 0.76 -12.57 -18.70
CA HIS A 161 1.12 -12.11 -20.04
C HIS A 161 0.63 -10.69 -20.37
N ARG A 162 -0.21 -10.10 -19.51
CA ARG A 162 -0.73 -8.73 -19.60
C ARG A 162 -0.01 -7.78 -18.66
N MET A 163 0.93 -8.25 -17.84
CA MET A 163 1.78 -7.38 -17.02
C MET A 163 2.83 -6.70 -17.90
N SER A 164 3.03 -5.40 -17.75
CA SER A 164 4.02 -4.64 -18.52
C SER A 164 5.46 -5.06 -18.16
N ALA A 165 6.40 -4.72 -19.04
CA ALA A 165 7.82 -5.03 -18.85
C ALA A 165 8.47 -4.33 -17.64
N ASP A 166 7.82 -3.32 -17.07
CA ASP A 166 8.28 -2.62 -15.87
C ASP A 166 7.30 -2.79 -14.70
N ALA A 167 6.37 -3.74 -14.81
CA ALA A 167 5.30 -3.86 -13.83
C ALA A 167 5.81 -4.21 -12.43
N ILE A 168 5.06 -3.74 -11.43
CA ILE A 168 5.26 -4.05 -10.01
C ILE A 168 3.92 -4.28 -9.30
N VAL A 169 3.94 -4.99 -8.17
CA VAL A 169 2.78 -5.10 -7.28
C VAL A 169 3.16 -4.65 -5.89
N ARG A 170 2.28 -3.92 -5.20
CA ARG A 170 2.48 -3.50 -3.81
C ARG A 170 1.31 -3.93 -2.96
N LEU A 171 1.59 -4.72 -1.94
CA LEU A 171 0.60 -5.17 -0.96
C LEU A 171 0.76 -4.34 0.32
N MET A 172 0.19 -3.14 0.30
CA MET A 172 0.21 -2.16 1.39
C MET A 172 -0.86 -2.49 2.44
N GLY A 173 -0.58 -3.51 3.23
CA GLY A 173 -1.38 -3.94 4.37
C GLY A 173 -0.53 -4.73 5.34
N CYS A 174 -1.04 -5.01 6.54
CA CYS A 174 -0.26 -5.66 7.58
C CYS A 174 0.15 -7.09 7.20
N ASN A 175 1.40 -7.49 7.47
CA ASN A 175 1.88 -8.87 7.35
C ASN A 175 1.75 -9.52 5.95
N THR A 176 1.71 -8.73 4.87
CA THR A 176 1.58 -9.26 3.50
C THR A 176 2.83 -9.99 3.00
N GLY A 177 4.00 -9.66 3.55
CA GLY A 177 5.32 -10.18 3.16
C GLY A 177 5.58 -11.63 3.56
N TRP A 178 4.83 -12.17 4.52
CA TRP A 178 5.04 -13.53 5.00
C TRP A 178 4.67 -14.61 3.97
N TYR A 179 3.55 -14.44 3.26
CA TYR A 179 3.05 -15.46 2.31
C TYR A 179 2.45 -14.87 1.03
N LEU A 180 1.66 -13.81 1.16
CA LEU A 180 0.89 -13.28 0.03
C LEU A 180 1.80 -12.63 -1.02
N ALA A 181 2.75 -11.79 -0.63
CA ALA A 181 3.66 -11.12 -1.56
C ALA A 181 4.54 -12.12 -2.36
N PRO A 182 5.19 -13.13 -1.74
CA PRO A 182 5.90 -14.18 -2.49
C PRO A 182 4.99 -14.94 -3.47
N ALA A 183 3.77 -15.29 -3.06
CA ALA A 183 2.83 -16.03 -3.91
C ALA A 183 2.39 -15.22 -5.13
N VAL A 184 2.08 -13.93 -4.94
CA VAL A 184 1.71 -13.03 -6.03
C VAL A 184 2.90 -12.76 -6.96
N ALA A 185 4.11 -12.60 -6.42
CA ALA A 185 5.32 -12.44 -7.23
C ALA A 185 5.54 -13.63 -8.16
N ASN A 186 5.41 -14.85 -7.63
CA ASN A 186 5.54 -16.08 -8.41
C ASN A 186 4.43 -16.24 -9.47
N ALA A 187 3.19 -15.90 -9.13
CA ALA A 187 2.06 -16.05 -10.04
C ALA A 187 2.13 -15.08 -11.24
N LEU A 188 2.45 -13.81 -10.96
CA LEU A 188 2.51 -12.76 -11.97
C LEU A 188 3.87 -12.63 -12.65
N ASN A 189 4.93 -13.22 -12.08
CA ASN A 189 6.32 -13.01 -12.50
C ASN A 189 6.69 -11.52 -12.53
N VAL A 190 6.36 -10.84 -11.44
CA VAL A 190 6.46 -9.39 -11.26
C VAL A 190 6.96 -9.13 -9.83
N PRO A 191 7.89 -8.16 -9.61
CA PRO A 191 8.32 -7.86 -8.26
C PRO A 191 7.13 -7.43 -7.42
N THR A 192 6.93 -8.12 -6.29
CA THR A 192 5.82 -7.83 -5.38
C THR A 192 6.34 -7.43 -4.02
N ALA A 193 5.97 -6.24 -3.56
CA ALA A 193 6.33 -5.71 -2.25
C ALA A 193 5.29 -6.09 -1.19
N GLY A 194 5.75 -6.48 0.00
CA GLY A 194 4.89 -6.74 1.16
C GLY A 194 5.57 -6.37 2.48
N THR A 195 4.81 -6.39 3.56
CA THR A 195 5.26 -5.95 4.90
C THR A 195 5.28 -7.11 5.88
N PHE A 196 6.17 -7.05 6.88
CA PHE A 196 6.30 -8.07 7.93
C PHE A 196 5.57 -7.70 9.22
N THR A 197 4.94 -6.53 9.25
CA THR A 197 4.36 -5.93 10.46
C THR A 197 3.16 -5.06 10.08
N TYR A 198 2.84 -4.05 10.89
CA TYR A 198 1.82 -3.05 10.56
C TYR A 198 2.22 -2.17 9.39
N SER A 199 1.21 -1.75 8.63
CA SER A 199 1.28 -0.62 7.72
C SER A 199 0.31 0.43 8.25
N ASP A 200 0.79 1.64 8.44
CA ASP A 200 0.06 2.66 9.18
C ASP A 200 0.10 4.00 8.45
N ILE A 201 -0.88 4.85 8.74
CA ILE A 201 -1.04 6.14 8.10
C ILE A 201 0.01 7.12 8.62
N GLN A 202 0.70 7.74 7.68
CA GLN A 202 1.46 8.95 7.92
C GLN A 202 0.77 10.15 7.27
N GLU A 203 0.83 11.29 7.95
CA GLU A 203 0.41 12.59 7.44
C GLU A 203 1.63 13.53 7.42
N LEU A 204 1.70 14.39 6.41
CA LEU A 204 2.79 15.35 6.27
C LEU A 204 2.63 16.47 7.31
N HIS A 205 3.70 16.76 8.04
CA HIS A 205 3.71 17.75 9.10
C HIS A 205 4.43 19.03 8.68
N SER A 206 4.14 20.16 9.34
CA SER A 206 4.67 21.49 9.00
C SER A 206 6.20 21.60 9.11
N SER A 207 6.85 20.64 9.75
CA SER A 207 8.31 20.49 9.78
C SER A 207 8.89 19.92 8.46
N GLY A 208 8.06 19.61 7.47
CA GLY A 208 8.49 19.03 6.19
C GLY A 208 8.74 17.51 6.25
N GLU A 209 8.25 16.85 7.29
CA GLU A 209 8.51 15.43 7.56
C GLU A 209 7.21 14.65 7.73
N TRP A 210 7.24 13.38 7.34
CA TRP A 210 6.10 12.47 7.48
C TRP A 210 6.11 11.83 8.86
N PHE A 211 4.99 11.92 9.58
CA PHE A 211 4.82 11.27 10.88
C PHE A 211 3.57 10.42 10.90
N TYR A 212 3.57 9.40 11.75
CA TYR A 212 2.37 8.60 12.01
C TYR A 212 1.32 9.47 12.71
N HIS A 213 0.04 9.27 12.40
CA HIS A 213 -1.01 10.12 12.95
C HIS A 213 -1.30 9.88 14.43
N ASP A 214 -0.78 8.80 15.02
CA ASP A 214 -1.08 8.44 16.41
C ASP A 214 -0.46 9.44 17.39
N ALA A 215 -1.20 9.73 18.46
CA ALA A 215 -0.70 10.55 19.56
C ALA A 215 0.64 9.99 20.10
N GLY A 216 1.62 10.88 20.28
CA GLY A 216 2.96 10.49 20.72
C GLY A 216 3.82 9.85 19.62
N ARG A 217 3.42 9.92 18.34
CA ARG A 217 4.22 9.53 17.16
C ARG A 217 4.51 10.68 16.19
N PHE A 218 4.20 11.91 16.60
CA PHE A 218 4.53 13.17 15.94
C PHE A 218 4.97 14.21 16.99
N PRO A 219 5.72 15.26 16.60
CA PRO A 219 6.13 16.33 17.52
C PRO A 219 4.93 17.08 18.13
N THR A 220 5.01 17.49 19.40
CA THR A 220 3.92 18.20 20.09
C THR A 220 3.69 19.63 19.59
N GLY A 221 4.64 20.21 18.86
CA GLY A 221 4.52 21.52 18.22
C GLY A 221 4.45 21.41 16.70
N GLY A 222 3.65 22.26 16.06
CA GLY A 222 3.44 22.31 14.62
C GLY A 222 2.01 21.99 14.22
N SER A 223 1.78 21.77 12.91
CA SER A 223 0.47 21.42 12.39
C SER A 223 0.57 20.50 11.18
N TRP A 224 -0.48 19.76 10.90
CA TRP A 224 -0.62 19.03 9.63
C TRP A 224 -0.70 20.02 8.47
N VAL A 225 0.05 19.77 7.40
CA VAL A 225 0.11 20.68 6.27
C VAL A 225 -1.19 20.68 5.46
N LYS A 226 -1.45 21.78 4.75
CA LYS A 226 -2.54 21.90 3.77
C LYS A 226 -2.06 21.79 2.32
N THR A 227 -0.75 21.73 2.11
CA THR A 227 -0.10 21.50 0.82
C THR A 227 1.10 20.56 1.00
N ASN A 228 1.40 19.76 -0.01
CA ASN A 228 2.57 18.88 -0.06
C ASN A 228 3.60 19.44 -1.07
N PRO A 229 4.68 20.06 -0.57
CA PRO A 229 5.74 20.61 -1.42
C PRO A 229 6.87 19.62 -1.72
N ILE A 230 6.88 18.42 -1.12
CA ILE A 230 8.05 17.53 -1.16
C ILE A 230 7.86 16.28 -2.04
N SER A 231 6.65 15.74 -2.14
CA SER A 231 6.42 14.45 -2.84
C SER A 231 6.19 14.57 -4.35
N PHE A 232 5.78 15.75 -4.79
CA PHE A 232 5.32 16.02 -6.15
C PHE A 232 6.29 16.96 -6.88
N SER A 233 6.32 16.89 -8.21
CA SER A 233 7.11 17.79 -9.04
C SER A 233 6.75 19.27 -8.84
N GLU A 234 5.51 19.52 -8.43
CA GLU A 234 4.99 20.83 -8.02
C GLU A 234 4.16 20.68 -6.75
N THR A 235 4.16 21.71 -5.89
CA THR A 235 3.33 21.72 -4.67
C THR A 235 1.86 21.41 -4.97
N LYS A 236 1.30 20.40 -4.29
CA LYS A 236 -0.12 20.01 -4.43
C LYS A 236 -0.92 20.28 -3.15
N THR A 237 -2.18 20.65 -3.29
CA THR A 237 -3.09 20.88 -2.15
C THR A 237 -3.57 19.56 -1.54
N CYS A 238 -3.66 19.50 -0.21
CA CYS A 238 -4.19 18.37 0.55
C CYS A 238 -5.74 18.34 0.56
N ILE A 239 -6.41 18.40 -0.59
CA ILE A 239 -7.89 18.48 -0.65
C ILE A 239 -8.50 17.24 0.01
N ALA A 240 -9.29 17.45 1.06
CA ALA A 240 -9.81 16.37 1.89
C ALA A 240 -8.67 15.40 2.31
N LYS A 241 -7.52 15.95 2.72
CA LYS A 241 -6.29 15.22 3.08
C LYS A 241 -5.66 14.37 1.96
N GLY A 242 -6.31 14.22 0.81
CA GLY A 242 -5.74 13.58 -0.37
C GLY A 242 -4.54 14.38 -0.88
N GLY A 243 -3.41 13.71 -1.09
CA GLY A 243 -2.13 14.36 -1.41
C GLY A 243 -1.15 14.44 -0.24
N CYS A 244 -1.61 14.27 1.00
CA CYS A 244 -0.81 14.47 2.21
C CYS A 244 -0.92 13.34 3.22
N MET A 245 -1.50 12.22 2.81
CA MET A 245 -1.54 10.97 3.55
C MET A 245 -0.83 9.88 2.76
N ARG A 246 -0.07 9.04 3.43
CA ARG A 246 0.55 7.84 2.85
C ARG A 246 0.53 6.67 3.81
N LEU A 247 0.74 5.48 3.28
CA LEU A 247 0.96 4.27 4.08
C LEU A 247 2.46 4.03 4.26
N LYS A 248 2.88 3.70 5.48
CA LYS A 248 4.26 3.35 5.79
C LYS A 248 4.35 2.17 6.74
N VAL A 249 5.39 1.36 6.58
CA VAL A 249 5.68 0.22 7.47
C VAL A 249 6.10 0.72 8.85
N VAL A 250 5.45 0.22 9.90
CA VAL A 250 5.80 0.54 11.28
C VAL A 250 7.00 -0.29 11.72
N ASN A 251 8.01 0.34 12.33
CA ASN A 251 9.20 -0.38 12.81
C ASN A 251 8.97 -1.04 14.18
N SER A 252 8.11 -2.04 14.22
CA SER A 252 7.82 -2.86 15.39
C SER A 252 7.47 -4.30 14.98
N ASN A 253 7.46 -5.22 15.94
CA ASN A 253 6.84 -6.52 15.75
C ASN A 253 5.31 -6.39 15.75
N TYR A 254 4.61 -7.23 15.01
CA TYR A 254 3.15 -7.20 14.95
C TYR A 254 2.51 -8.02 16.06
N GLN A 255 1.54 -7.43 16.73
CA GLN A 255 0.60 -8.07 17.65
C GLN A 255 -0.83 -7.57 17.36
N GLY A 256 -1.71 -8.45 16.90
CA GLY A 256 -3.07 -8.02 16.55
C GLY A 256 -4.03 -9.19 16.39
N ARG A 257 -5.19 -8.89 15.82
CA ARG A 257 -6.30 -9.85 15.67
C ARG A 257 -5.90 -11.15 14.97
N HIS A 258 -4.95 -11.09 14.03
CA HIS A 258 -4.51 -12.25 13.25
C HIS A 258 -3.24 -12.92 13.77
N GLY A 259 -2.90 -12.62 15.04
CA GLY A 259 -1.83 -13.27 15.78
C GLY A 259 -0.64 -12.38 16.11
N SER A 260 0.47 -13.03 16.43
CA SER A 260 1.72 -12.41 16.88
C SER A 260 2.85 -12.82 15.97
N TYR A 261 3.59 -11.86 15.42
CA TYR A 261 4.63 -12.09 14.43
C TYR A 261 5.95 -11.53 14.99
N GLY A 262 6.78 -12.44 15.49
CA GLY A 262 8.11 -12.20 16.02
C GLY A 262 9.13 -12.10 14.90
N GLY A 263 9.43 -10.88 14.47
CA GLY A 263 10.34 -10.59 13.38
C GLY A 263 9.77 -9.50 12.47
N THR A 264 10.59 -8.51 12.10
CA THR A 264 10.13 -7.39 11.28
C THR A 264 11.20 -6.87 10.31
N LEU A 265 10.77 -6.02 9.38
CA LEU A 265 11.59 -5.17 8.52
C LEU A 265 10.94 -3.77 8.51
N PRO A 266 11.71 -2.69 8.51
CA PRO A 266 11.20 -1.32 8.59
C PRO A 266 10.77 -0.75 7.23
N PHE A 267 10.73 -1.59 6.19
CA PHE A 267 10.46 -1.24 4.80
C PHE A 267 9.60 -2.33 4.13
N MET A 268 9.03 -2.02 2.96
CA MET A 268 8.33 -3.04 2.16
C MET A 268 9.35 -3.97 1.47
N LYS A 269 9.35 -5.25 1.84
CA LYS A 269 10.22 -6.27 1.24
C LYS A 269 9.69 -6.70 -0.12
N TYR A 270 10.55 -6.67 -1.13
CA TYR A 270 10.22 -7.15 -2.47
C TYR A 270 10.53 -8.64 -2.65
N PHE A 271 9.68 -9.33 -3.39
CA PHE A 271 9.88 -10.70 -3.86
C PHE A 271 9.85 -10.75 -5.38
N CYS A 272 10.74 -11.52 -6.00
CA CYS A 272 11.09 -11.52 -7.41
C CYS A 272 10.81 -12.91 -8.04
N GLY A 273 9.65 -13.49 -7.78
CA GLY A 273 9.30 -14.81 -8.27
C GLY A 273 9.49 -14.96 -9.78
N GLY A 274 10.32 -15.91 -10.21
CA GLY A 274 10.56 -16.25 -11.63
C GLY A 274 11.33 -15.23 -12.48
N LEU A 275 11.83 -14.14 -11.89
CA LEU A 275 12.56 -13.07 -12.59
C LEU A 275 14.08 -13.19 -12.46
N GLY A 276 14.78 -12.79 -13.51
CA GLY A 276 16.24 -12.58 -13.43
C GLY A 276 16.58 -11.43 -12.48
N THR A 277 17.68 -11.56 -11.74
CA THR A 277 18.08 -10.64 -10.66
C THR A 277 18.15 -9.17 -11.11
N ASN A 278 18.83 -8.89 -12.23
CA ASN A 278 18.96 -7.52 -12.75
C ASN A 278 17.61 -6.91 -13.13
N ASP A 279 16.73 -7.70 -13.76
CA ASP A 279 15.40 -7.21 -14.14
C ASP A 279 14.55 -6.92 -12.88
N CYS A 280 14.62 -7.77 -11.86
CA CYS A 280 13.92 -7.48 -10.62
C CYS A 280 14.43 -6.19 -9.95
N HIS A 281 15.75 -6.04 -9.79
CA HIS A 281 16.33 -4.85 -9.16
C HIS A 281 15.96 -3.56 -9.90
N ARG A 282 16.03 -3.58 -11.23
CA ARG A 282 15.62 -2.44 -12.09
C ARG A 282 14.16 -2.06 -11.86
N ARG A 283 13.26 -3.03 -11.85
CA ARG A 283 11.82 -2.82 -11.64
C ARG A 283 11.50 -2.36 -10.21
N MET A 284 12.19 -2.88 -9.19
CA MET A 284 12.08 -2.40 -7.80
C MET A 284 12.43 -0.92 -7.70
N ALA A 285 13.55 -0.51 -8.31
CA ALA A 285 13.99 0.89 -8.30
C ALA A 285 13.00 1.81 -9.02
N LYS A 286 12.47 1.39 -10.19
CA LYS A 286 11.37 2.11 -10.86
C LYS A 286 10.11 2.19 -9.99
N GLY A 287 9.78 1.11 -9.30
CA GLY A 287 8.66 1.06 -8.37
C GLY A 287 8.76 2.12 -7.26
N LEU A 288 9.97 2.31 -6.71
CA LEU A 288 10.23 3.33 -5.70
C LEU A 288 10.07 4.76 -6.24
N ILE A 289 10.49 5.03 -7.49
CA ILE A 289 10.31 6.34 -8.14
C ILE A 289 8.82 6.72 -8.23
N HIS A 290 7.96 5.71 -8.40
CA HIS A 290 6.51 5.87 -8.51
C HIS A 290 5.78 5.78 -7.16
N ALA A 291 6.49 5.61 -6.04
CA ALA A 291 5.88 5.58 -4.71
C ALA A 291 5.78 6.99 -4.09
N ILE A 292 4.87 7.15 -3.12
CA ILE A 292 4.77 8.38 -2.34
C ILE A 292 6.01 8.50 -1.46
N GLY A 293 6.85 9.51 -1.71
CA GLY A 293 8.08 9.72 -0.97
C GLY A 293 8.34 11.18 -0.60
N VAL A 294 9.61 11.51 -0.40
CA VAL A 294 10.11 12.84 0.00
C VAL A 294 10.73 13.64 -1.15
N LYS A 295 10.61 13.13 -2.39
CA LYS A 295 11.13 13.78 -3.59
C LYS A 295 10.11 13.78 -4.72
N GLY A 296 9.84 14.97 -5.24
CA GLY A 296 9.14 15.19 -6.49
C GLY A 296 10.07 15.02 -7.68
N VAL A 297 9.76 14.09 -8.57
CA VAL A 297 10.61 13.78 -9.74
C VAL A 297 9.72 13.60 -10.96
N THR A 298 10.20 14.01 -12.14
CA THR A 298 9.45 13.91 -13.41
C THR A 298 10.01 12.84 -14.35
N GLY A 299 11.06 12.14 -13.93
CA GLY A 299 11.77 11.10 -14.69
C GLY A 299 12.77 10.35 -13.81
N LYS A 300 13.88 9.86 -14.39
CA LYS A 300 14.96 9.23 -13.61
C LYS A 300 15.60 10.28 -12.68
N PRO A 301 15.56 10.10 -11.35
CA PRO A 301 16.17 11.04 -10.41
C PRO A 301 17.70 11.05 -10.48
N SER A 302 18.31 12.11 -9.96
CA SER A 302 19.73 12.07 -9.61
C SER A 302 19.99 10.96 -8.59
N LEU A 303 21.21 10.42 -8.54
CA LEU A 303 21.54 9.39 -7.55
C LEU A 303 21.34 9.91 -6.12
N ASN A 304 21.61 11.20 -5.88
CA ASN A 304 21.39 11.82 -4.58
C ASN A 304 19.91 11.83 -4.20
N ASP A 305 19.02 12.25 -5.10
CA ASP A 305 17.58 12.23 -4.84
C ASP A 305 17.05 10.80 -4.69
N PHE A 306 17.54 9.86 -5.51
CA PHE A 306 17.19 8.44 -5.36
C PHE A 306 17.63 7.90 -4.00
N SER A 307 18.81 8.28 -3.52
CA SER A 307 19.33 7.89 -2.21
C SER A 307 18.45 8.41 -1.07
N GLU A 308 17.92 9.64 -1.19
CA GLU A 308 16.95 10.20 -0.24
C GLU A 308 15.60 9.48 -0.28
N MET A 309 15.16 9.04 -1.46
CA MET A 309 13.94 8.22 -1.60
C MET A 309 14.13 6.83 -0.96
N VAL A 310 15.30 6.21 -1.15
CA VAL A 310 15.64 4.94 -0.49
C VAL A 310 15.73 5.14 1.02
N ALA A 311 16.33 6.23 1.49
CA ALA A 311 16.40 6.54 2.91
C ALA A 311 15.01 6.71 3.53
N ASP A 312 14.10 7.41 2.87
CA ASP A 312 12.70 7.52 3.30
C ASP A 312 11.98 6.16 3.34
N GLU A 313 12.32 5.25 2.42
CA GLU A 313 11.74 3.91 2.44
C GLU A 313 12.31 3.03 3.57
N PHE A 314 13.59 3.14 3.89
CA PHE A 314 14.29 2.24 4.81
C PHE A 314 14.42 2.77 6.24
N CYS A 315 14.24 4.07 6.44
CA CYS A 315 14.29 4.70 7.75
C CYS A 315 12.89 4.86 8.35
N PRO A 316 12.67 4.38 9.58
CA PRO A 316 11.44 4.65 10.30
C PRO A 316 11.23 6.16 10.51
N ALA A 317 9.98 6.61 10.53
CA ALA A 317 9.61 7.97 10.92
C ALA A 317 9.76 8.16 12.44
N PHE A 318 11.01 8.26 12.90
CA PHE A 318 11.31 8.60 14.28
C PHE A 318 10.88 10.03 14.58
N ILE A 319 10.24 10.25 15.73
CA ILE A 319 9.97 11.60 16.26
C ILE A 319 11.28 12.30 16.59
N ASP A 320 12.21 11.55 17.18
CA ASP A 320 13.57 11.98 17.49
C ASP A 320 14.30 12.31 16.19
N ASP A 321 14.55 13.61 15.98
CA ASP A 321 15.15 14.16 14.79
C ASP A 321 16.59 13.67 14.58
N LEU A 322 17.38 13.55 15.67
CA LEU A 322 18.76 13.07 15.60
C LEU A 322 18.81 11.60 15.15
N LYS A 323 17.91 10.75 15.67
CA LYS A 323 17.80 9.35 15.24
C LYS A 323 17.37 9.26 13.77
N ARG A 324 16.40 10.09 13.35
CA ARG A 324 15.94 10.15 11.96
C ARG A 324 17.07 10.55 11.01
N GLN A 325 17.74 11.66 11.29
CA GLN A 325 18.86 12.15 10.48
C GLN A 325 20.03 11.16 10.45
N SER A 326 20.36 10.53 11.59
CA SER A 326 21.42 9.51 11.67
C SER A 326 21.12 8.30 10.79
N CYS A 327 19.87 7.82 10.78
CA CYS A 327 19.45 6.75 9.88
C CYS A 327 19.59 7.16 8.41
N ARG A 328 18.98 8.31 8.06
CA ARG A 328 18.96 8.80 6.67
C ARG A 328 20.37 8.99 6.13
N LYS A 329 21.25 9.64 6.91
CA LYS A 329 22.65 9.85 6.56
C LYS A 329 23.35 8.53 6.24
N LYS A 330 23.22 7.52 7.11
CA LYS A 330 23.84 6.19 6.90
C LYS A 330 23.36 5.52 5.61
N VAL A 331 22.05 5.57 5.34
CA VAL A 331 21.48 4.98 4.11
C VAL A 331 21.93 5.76 2.87
N VAL A 332 21.91 7.09 2.91
CA VAL A 332 22.34 7.94 1.79
C VAL A 332 23.82 7.74 1.50
N GLU A 333 24.70 7.81 2.50
CA GLU A 333 26.14 7.59 2.31
C GLU A 333 26.45 6.20 1.73
N HIS A 334 25.67 5.19 2.12
CA HIS A 334 25.77 3.85 1.54
C HIS A 334 25.36 3.81 0.07
N MET A 335 24.20 4.39 -0.25
CA MET A 335 23.71 4.47 -1.62
C MET A 335 24.65 5.29 -2.52
N LEU A 336 25.37 6.27 -1.97
CA LEU A 336 26.36 7.07 -2.69
C LEU A 336 27.74 6.40 -2.80
N GLY A 337 27.98 5.28 -2.11
CA GLY A 337 29.29 4.62 -2.07
C GLY A 337 30.34 5.35 -1.23
N ILE A 338 29.93 6.30 -0.40
CA ILE A 338 30.81 7.06 0.51
C ILE A 338 31.18 6.18 1.71
N ASN A 339 30.21 5.45 2.28
CA ASN A 339 30.40 4.55 3.41
C ASN A 339 29.75 3.19 3.17
N VAL A 340 30.46 2.09 3.45
CA VAL A 340 29.88 0.75 3.34
C VAL A 340 29.26 0.36 4.69
N LEU A 341 27.96 0.06 4.70
CA LEU A 341 27.31 -0.45 5.90
C LEU A 341 27.75 -1.88 6.19
N PRO A 342 27.94 -2.26 7.46
CA PRO A 342 28.14 -3.66 7.84
C PRO A 342 27.01 -4.52 7.28
N ALA A 343 27.31 -5.72 6.78
CA ALA A 343 26.31 -6.60 6.17
C ALA A 343 25.11 -6.92 7.07
N THR A 344 25.26 -6.76 8.39
CA THR A 344 24.28 -7.01 9.44
C THR A 344 23.57 -5.74 9.94
N PHE A 345 23.83 -4.59 9.32
CA PHE A 345 23.18 -3.34 9.71
C PHE A 345 21.66 -3.46 9.57
N SER A 346 20.94 -2.97 10.58
CA SER A 346 19.49 -2.89 10.58
C SER A 346 19.04 -1.78 11.52
N THR A 347 17.94 -1.13 11.16
CA THR A 347 17.28 -0.14 12.02
C THR A 347 16.10 -0.74 12.78
N VAL A 348 15.91 -2.07 12.69
CA VAL A 348 14.83 -2.79 13.35
C VAL A 348 14.95 -2.68 14.86
N THR A 349 13.83 -2.34 15.51
CA THR A 349 13.68 -2.48 16.96
C THR A 349 13.23 -3.92 17.26
N GLY A 350 14.19 -4.83 17.54
CA GLY A 350 13.91 -6.23 17.85
C GLY A 350 14.53 -7.21 16.85
N THR A 351 13.83 -8.32 16.58
CA THR A 351 14.31 -9.36 15.65
C THR A 351 14.07 -8.92 14.21
N SER A 352 15.12 -8.87 13.41
CA SER A 352 15.01 -8.60 11.97
C SER A 352 14.74 -9.89 11.19
N MET A 353 13.88 -9.82 10.17
CA MET A 353 13.62 -10.98 9.31
C MET A 353 14.80 -11.30 8.41
N THR A 354 15.11 -12.59 8.28
CA THR A 354 16.08 -13.11 7.30
C THR A 354 15.34 -13.58 6.06
N CYS A 355 15.59 -12.90 4.95
CA CYS A 355 14.91 -13.12 3.68
C CYS A 355 15.90 -13.04 2.52
N ASP A 356 15.54 -13.69 1.42
CA ASP A 356 16.07 -13.42 0.09
C ASP A 356 14.95 -12.87 -0.80
N PHE A 357 15.21 -12.74 -2.10
CA PHE A 357 14.22 -12.26 -3.06
C PHE A 357 13.11 -13.27 -3.41
N GLN A 358 13.14 -14.49 -2.88
CA GLN A 358 12.15 -15.53 -3.15
C GLN A 358 11.28 -15.84 -1.93
N SER A 359 11.87 -15.84 -0.73
CA SER A 359 11.21 -16.27 0.50
C SER A 359 11.89 -15.70 1.76
N CYS A 360 11.32 -16.04 2.93
CA CYS A 360 11.89 -15.68 4.23
C CYS A 360 11.93 -16.89 5.15
N GLN A 361 12.92 -16.91 6.03
CA GLN A 361 13.12 -17.99 7.00
C GLN A 361 12.21 -17.78 8.21
N MET A 362 11.24 -18.67 8.41
CA MET A 362 10.22 -18.54 9.46
C MET A 362 9.78 -19.88 10.03
N LYS A 363 9.36 -19.88 11.29
CA LYS A 363 8.58 -20.94 11.92
C LYS A 363 7.18 -20.42 12.19
N LYS A 364 6.16 -21.23 11.88
CA LYS A 364 4.76 -20.89 12.16
C LYS A 364 4.14 -21.94 13.06
N ASP A 365 3.31 -21.46 13.97
CA ASP A 365 2.35 -22.24 14.72
C ASP A 365 0.99 -21.53 14.61
N CYS A 366 -0.02 -22.20 14.07
CA CYS A 366 -1.31 -21.59 13.76
C CYS A 366 -2.44 -22.44 14.34
N SER A 367 -3.30 -21.81 15.12
CA SER A 367 -4.52 -22.39 15.69
C SER A 367 -5.73 -21.54 15.28
N SER A 368 -6.80 -22.19 14.78
CA SER A 368 -8.13 -21.62 14.44
C SER A 368 -8.26 -20.09 14.43
N GLY A 369 -7.68 -19.42 13.42
CA GLY A 369 -7.85 -17.98 13.16
C GLY A 369 -6.74 -17.05 13.68
N SER A 370 -5.73 -17.58 14.37
CA SER A 370 -4.56 -16.85 14.83
C SER A 370 -3.27 -17.63 14.55
N CYS A 371 -2.17 -16.92 14.31
CA CYS A 371 -0.86 -17.53 14.10
C CYS A 371 0.20 -16.85 14.96
N VAL A 372 1.07 -17.66 15.55
CA VAL A 372 2.35 -17.23 16.07
C VAL A 372 3.40 -17.54 15.01
N VAL A 373 4.02 -16.50 14.46
CA VAL A 373 5.10 -16.66 13.50
C VAL A 373 6.37 -16.09 14.11
N THR A 374 7.47 -16.82 14.05
CA THR A 374 8.76 -16.35 14.52
C THR A 374 9.80 -16.47 13.42
N SER A 375 10.74 -15.53 13.38
CA SER A 375 11.95 -15.67 12.57
C SER A 375 12.70 -16.92 13.03
N SER A 376 13.05 -17.80 12.10
CA SER A 376 13.73 -19.06 12.42
C SER A 376 15.24 -18.86 12.68
N THR A 377 15.76 -17.66 12.47
CA THR A 377 17.17 -17.30 12.70
C THR A 377 17.31 -16.44 13.95
N GLN A 378 18.17 -16.86 14.87
CA GLN A 378 18.56 -16.07 16.06
C GLN A 378 19.76 -15.14 15.81
N GLY A 379 20.26 -15.05 14.57
CA GLY A 379 21.43 -14.26 14.20
C GLY A 379 21.10 -12.95 13.46
N PRO A 380 22.10 -12.07 13.27
CA PRO A 380 21.91 -10.81 12.57
C PRO A 380 21.57 -11.03 11.09
N SER A 381 20.46 -10.43 10.66
CA SER A 381 19.95 -10.53 9.29
C SER A 381 20.76 -9.69 8.30
N ARG A 382 20.96 -10.21 7.09
CA ARG A 382 21.55 -9.46 5.95
C ARG A 382 20.51 -8.79 5.06
N THR A 383 19.22 -9.03 5.32
CA THR A 383 18.13 -8.58 4.44
C THR A 383 18.16 -7.07 4.19
N TYR A 384 18.35 -6.26 5.24
CA TYR A 384 18.31 -4.80 5.09
C TYR A 384 19.36 -4.30 4.08
N VAL A 385 20.61 -4.75 4.22
CA VAL A 385 21.72 -4.31 3.35
C VAL A 385 21.64 -4.95 1.96
N ASN A 386 21.19 -6.21 1.86
CA ASN A 386 20.94 -6.84 0.55
C ASN A 386 19.92 -6.05 -0.28
N GLU A 387 18.85 -5.61 0.36
CA GLU A 387 17.81 -4.82 -0.28
C GLU A 387 18.31 -3.42 -0.68
N LEU A 388 19.11 -2.75 0.16
CA LEU A 388 19.77 -1.50 -0.22
C LEU A 388 20.67 -1.67 -1.45
N ASN A 389 21.51 -2.70 -1.45
CA ASN A 389 22.38 -3.02 -2.59
C ASN A 389 21.56 -3.31 -3.85
N ALA A 390 20.41 -3.97 -3.73
CA ALA A 390 19.50 -4.22 -4.84
C ALA A 390 18.89 -2.92 -5.39
N PHE A 391 18.48 -1.97 -4.54
CA PHE A 391 18.03 -0.65 -4.98
C PHE A 391 19.15 0.12 -5.68
N ARG A 392 20.38 0.08 -5.14
CA ARG A 392 21.54 0.72 -5.79
C ARG A 392 21.79 0.14 -7.17
N ARG A 393 21.87 -1.19 -7.27
CA ARG A 393 22.03 -1.89 -8.55
C ARG A 393 20.89 -1.58 -9.51
N GLY A 394 19.67 -1.54 -9.01
CA GLY A 394 18.48 -1.18 -9.78
C GLY A 394 18.57 0.22 -10.38
N TYR A 395 19.11 1.19 -9.63
CA TYR A 395 19.37 2.54 -10.12
C TYR A 395 20.36 2.59 -11.28
N ASP A 396 21.44 1.84 -11.17
CA ASP A 396 22.46 1.76 -12.23
C ASP A 396 21.92 1.05 -13.50
N LEU A 397 20.86 0.25 -13.38
CA LEU A 397 20.21 -0.49 -14.48
C LEU A 397 19.01 0.24 -15.11
N MET A 398 18.51 1.32 -14.50
CA MET A 398 17.48 2.19 -15.07
C MET A 398 18.05 3.08 -16.16
#